data_AF-M8BE79-F1
#
_entry.id   AF-M8BE79-F1
#
_cell.length_a   1.000
_cell.length_b   1.000
_cell.length_c   1.000
_cell.angle_alpha   90.00
_cell.angle_beta   90.00
_cell.angle_gamma   90.00
#
_symmetry.space_group_name_H-M   'P 1'
#
loop_
_entity.id
_entity.type
_entity.pdbx_description
1 polymer ?
#
loop_
_entity_poly.entity_id
_entity_poly.type
_entity_poly.pdbx_seq_one_letter_code
_entity_poly.pdbx_strand_id
1 'polypeptide(L)'
;MAFVLIARGNCSFEGKVRAAQRAGFDAALVHDDEDKASLYSMVGDPEGIHIPAVFVSKMAGETLKKFARGEDGECCINSSMDETAGTVLVMSFVSLVVIISVVASFLFARNCRLLRHGVDNRPPYIKKHVVEKLPSVVYKAPCSSGNNCEEACAICLEDYDNGDMLRLLPCKHGKSM
;
A
#
# COMPACT_ATOMS: atom_id res chain seq x y z
N MET A 1 18.57 19.70 35.93
CA MET A 1 19.14 18.46 35.40
C MET A 1 20.60 18.39 35.81
N ALA A 2 21.04 17.28 36.40
CA ALA A 2 22.39 17.05 36.86
C ALA A 2 22.97 15.80 36.18
N PHE A 3 24.06 15.97 35.45
CA PHE A 3 24.76 14.88 34.79
C PHE A 3 26.03 14.54 35.54
N VAL A 4 26.41 13.27 35.54
CA VAL A 4 27.67 12.81 36.14
C VAL A 4 28.62 12.31 35.06
N LEU A 5 29.87 12.77 35.14
CA LEU A 5 30.97 12.28 34.32
C LEU A 5 31.80 11.28 35.13
N ILE A 6 31.95 10.06 34.60
CA ILE A 6 32.57 8.92 35.29
C ILE A 6 33.68 8.34 34.42
N ALA A 7 34.87 8.11 34.97
CA ALA A 7 35.93 7.40 34.26
C ALA A 7 35.63 5.88 34.18
N ARG A 8 36.05 5.23 33.08
CA ARG A 8 35.90 3.78 32.85
C ARG A 8 36.49 2.93 33.97
N GLY A 9 37.77 3.00 34.29
CA GLY A 9 38.36 2.27 35.42
C GLY A 9 38.02 0.76 35.44
N ASN A 10 37.92 0.17 36.64
CA ASN A 10 37.87 -1.28 36.81
C ASN A 10 36.51 -1.87 37.21
N CYS A 11 35.40 -1.14 36.99
CA CYS A 11 34.05 -1.64 37.25
C CYS A 11 33.17 -1.56 36.00
N SER A 12 32.12 -2.39 35.93
CA SER A 12 31.26 -2.47 34.75
C SER A 12 30.55 -1.15 34.47
N PHE A 13 30.27 -0.89 33.19
CA PHE A 13 29.49 0.27 32.75
C PHE A 13 28.14 0.33 33.47
N GLU A 14 27.42 -0.80 33.49
CA GLU A 14 26.17 -1.00 34.21
C GLU A 14 26.26 -0.62 35.69
N GLY A 15 27.31 -1.07 36.40
CA GLY A 15 27.50 -0.77 37.82
C GLY A 15 27.65 0.73 38.09
N LYS A 16 28.34 1.45 37.20
CA LYS A 16 28.48 2.91 37.29
C LYS A 16 27.16 3.62 37.04
N VAL A 17 26.42 3.19 36.02
CA VAL A 17 25.13 3.79 35.66
C VAL A 17 24.12 3.58 36.80
N ARG A 18 24.07 2.39 37.41
CA ARG A 18 23.22 2.16 38.60
C ARG A 18 23.66 2.98 39.82
N ALA A 19 24.96 3.20 40.01
CA ALA A 19 25.45 4.07 41.08
C ALA A 19 25.03 5.53 40.85
N ALA A 20 25.16 6.03 39.62
CA ALA A 20 24.71 7.36 39.22
C ALA A 20 23.20 7.54 39.44
N GLN A 21 22.40 6.57 39.00
CA GLN A 21 20.95 6.57 39.20
C GLN A 21 20.56 6.58 40.68
N ARG A 22 21.18 5.74 41.51
CA ARG A 22 20.94 5.72 42.97
C ARG A 22 21.37 7.01 43.66
N ALA A 23 22.36 7.71 43.13
CA ALA A 23 22.80 9.01 43.61
C ALA A 23 21.90 10.17 43.15
N GLY A 24 20.89 9.90 42.32
CA GLY A 24 19.91 10.89 41.87
C GLY A 24 20.36 11.75 40.69
N PHE A 25 21.34 11.29 39.90
CA PHE A 25 21.71 11.97 38.64
C PHE A 25 20.71 11.65 37.53
N ASP A 26 20.48 12.62 36.65
CA ASP A 26 19.54 12.49 35.52
C ASP A 26 20.16 11.73 34.34
N ALA A 27 21.49 11.73 34.21
CA ALA A 27 22.20 10.99 33.16
C ALA A 27 23.65 10.69 33.56
N ALA A 28 24.21 9.64 32.96
CA ALA A 28 25.58 9.20 33.19
C ALA A 28 26.43 9.24 31.90
N LEU A 29 27.53 9.99 31.92
CA LEU A 29 28.53 9.98 30.86
C LEU A 29 29.74 9.18 31.36
N VAL A 30 30.01 8.04 30.74
CA VAL A 30 31.20 7.25 31.06
C VAL A 30 32.24 7.49 29.99
N HIS A 31 33.43 7.98 30.35
CA HIS A 31 34.51 8.21 29.38
C HIS A 31 35.59 7.14 29.50
N ASP A 32 36.20 6.81 28.37
CA ASP A 32 37.36 5.92 28.33
C ASP A 32 38.54 6.52 29.11
N ASP A 33 39.39 5.64 29.64
CA ASP A 33 40.66 5.99 30.31
C ASP A 33 41.88 5.71 29.43
N GLU A 34 41.69 5.07 28.28
CA GLU A 34 42.72 4.82 27.27
C GLU A 34 42.56 5.72 26.03
N ASP A 35 43.69 6.15 25.46
CA ASP A 35 43.72 6.91 24.21
C ASP A 35 43.65 5.96 23.01
N LYS A 36 42.45 5.46 22.71
CA LYS A 36 42.18 4.56 21.58
C LYS A 36 41.32 5.21 20.51
N ALA A 37 41.59 4.85 19.25
CA ALA A 37 40.86 5.38 18.09
C ALA A 37 39.42 4.83 17.96
N SER A 38 39.14 3.65 18.53
CA SER A 38 37.82 3.01 18.46
C SER A 38 37.19 2.87 19.84
N LEU A 39 35.93 3.27 19.97
CA LEU A 39 35.13 3.02 21.15
C LEU A 39 34.67 1.57 21.20
N TYR A 40 34.72 0.96 22.39
CA TYR A 40 34.13 -0.35 22.63
C TYR A 40 32.63 -0.19 22.91
N SER A 41 31.83 -1.09 22.34
CA SER A 41 30.45 -1.26 22.80
C SER A 41 30.48 -1.86 24.20
N MET A 42 30.00 -1.12 25.19
CA MET A 42 29.92 -1.60 26.57
C MET A 42 28.64 -2.42 26.70
N VAL A 43 28.81 -3.75 26.77
CA VAL A 43 27.70 -4.68 27.03
C VAL A 43 27.34 -4.63 28.52
N GLY A 44 26.06 -4.51 28.82
CA GLY A 44 25.51 -4.57 30.16
C GLY A 44 24.03 -4.90 30.12
N ASP A 45 23.48 -5.32 31.25
CA ASP A 45 22.06 -5.59 31.41
C ASP A 45 21.29 -4.26 31.62
N PRO A 46 20.39 -3.86 30.71
CA PRO A 46 19.62 -2.64 30.85
C PRO A 46 18.52 -2.74 31.92
N GLU A 47 18.23 -3.92 32.48
CA GLU A 47 17.14 -4.09 33.44
C GLU A 47 17.32 -3.18 34.68
N GLY A 48 16.28 -2.38 34.96
CA GLY A 48 16.24 -1.43 36.08
C GLY A 48 17.02 -0.12 35.87
N ILE A 49 17.63 0.10 34.71
CA ILE A 49 18.27 1.38 34.35
C ILE A 49 17.29 2.24 33.56
N HIS A 50 16.98 3.44 34.06
CA HIS A 50 16.04 4.38 33.45
C HIS A 50 16.66 5.76 33.17
N ILE A 51 17.89 6.01 33.61
CA ILE A 51 18.64 7.22 33.23
C ILE A 51 19.38 6.99 31.89
N PRO A 52 19.45 7.99 31.00
CA PRO A 52 20.30 7.92 29.82
C PRO A 52 21.77 7.73 30.21
N ALA A 53 22.44 6.83 29.50
CA ALA A 53 23.86 6.56 29.70
C ALA A 53 24.60 6.48 28.37
N VAL A 54 25.71 7.20 28.25
CA VAL A 54 26.54 7.21 27.03
C VAL A 54 27.98 6.92 27.36
N PHE A 55 28.64 6.14 26.49
CA PHE A 55 30.07 5.90 26.55
C PHE A 55 30.79 6.78 25.53
N VAL A 56 31.80 7.54 25.96
CA VAL A 56 32.53 8.51 25.12
C VAL A 56 34.03 8.28 25.19
N SER A 57 34.78 8.85 24.24
CA SER A 57 36.24 8.73 24.22
C SER A 57 36.89 9.48 25.39
N LYS A 58 38.13 9.12 25.71
CA LYS A 58 38.94 9.85 26.69
C LYS A 58 39.03 11.34 26.36
N MET A 59 39.31 11.67 25.10
CA MET A 59 39.37 13.07 24.64
C MET A 59 38.06 13.83 24.90
N ALA A 60 36.91 13.21 24.59
CA ALA A 60 35.61 13.82 24.84
C ALA A 60 35.37 14.00 26.35
N GLY A 61 35.67 12.98 27.17
CA GLY A 61 35.55 13.06 28.62
C GLY A 61 36.42 14.15 29.24
N GLU A 62 37.68 14.25 28.83
CA GLU A 62 38.60 15.30 29.30
C GLU A 62 38.15 16.71 28.88
N THR A 63 37.62 16.84 27.67
CA THR A 63 37.02 18.09 27.19
C THR A 63 35.83 18.46 28.05
N LEU A 64 34.88 17.54 28.24
CA LEU A 64 33.72 17.75 29.11
C LEU A 64 34.14 18.14 30.53
N LYS A 65 35.14 17.47 31.11
CA LYS A 65 35.68 17.80 32.43
C LYS A 65 36.24 19.21 32.53
N LYS A 66 36.89 19.72 31.47
CA LYS A 66 37.41 21.09 31.41
C LYS A 66 36.29 22.12 31.37
N PHE A 67 35.22 21.84 30.63
CA PHE A 67 34.11 22.77 30.39
C PHE A 67 32.90 22.57 31.33
N ALA A 68 32.91 21.56 32.20
CA ALA A 68 31.81 21.24 33.13
C ALA A 68 31.50 22.33 34.17
N ARG A 69 32.36 23.35 34.32
CA ARG A 69 32.19 24.46 35.28
C ARG A 69 31.28 25.58 34.78
N GLY A 70 30.77 25.49 33.54
CA GLY A 70 29.59 26.23 33.12
C GLY A 70 29.80 27.72 32.83
N GLU A 71 31.00 28.12 32.40
CA GLU A 71 31.23 29.52 32.03
C GLU A 71 30.70 29.86 30.62
N ASP A 72 30.69 28.92 29.66
CA ASP A 72 30.33 29.22 28.25
C ASP A 72 29.62 28.09 27.44
N GLY A 73 29.11 27.00 28.06
CA GLY A 73 28.59 25.86 27.29
C GLY A 73 27.44 25.07 27.92
N GLU A 74 26.51 24.62 27.09
CA GLU A 74 25.44 23.68 27.43
C GLU A 74 25.81 22.26 26.97
N CYS A 75 25.52 21.25 27.81
CA CYS A 75 25.71 19.85 27.47
C CYS A 75 24.34 19.22 27.21
N CYS A 76 24.10 18.75 25.98
CA CYS A 76 22.85 18.11 25.59
C CYS A 76 23.05 16.62 25.33
N ILE A 77 22.17 15.78 25.86
CA ILE A 77 22.09 14.36 25.52
C ILE A 77 20.81 14.16 24.71
N ASN A 78 20.96 13.97 23.40
CA ASN A 78 19.83 13.73 22.52
C ASN A 78 19.51 12.23 22.52
N SER A 79 18.29 11.86 22.94
CA SER A 79 17.79 10.49 22.81
C SER A 79 17.30 10.27 21.39
N SER A 80 17.95 9.38 20.64
CA SER A 80 17.59 9.06 19.25
C SER A 80 16.28 8.29 19.09
N MET A 81 15.71 7.77 20.20
CA MET A 81 14.50 6.95 20.19
C MET A 81 13.24 7.72 19.79
N ASP A 82 13.16 9.02 20.10
CA ASP A 82 11.96 9.82 19.80
C ASP A 82 11.94 10.29 18.34
N GLU A 83 13.10 10.63 17.78
CA GLU A 83 13.23 11.02 16.37
C GLU A 83 12.96 9.86 15.41
N THR A 84 13.39 8.64 15.76
CA THR A 84 13.20 7.45 14.91
C THR A 84 11.75 6.97 14.90
N ALA A 85 11.05 7.00 16.05
CA ALA A 85 9.64 6.62 16.09
C ALA A 85 8.76 7.58 15.26
N GLY A 86 8.99 8.90 15.41
CA GLY A 86 8.26 9.92 14.66
C GLY A 86 8.48 9.82 13.15
N THR A 87 9.74 9.70 12.71
CA THR A 87 10.04 9.57 11.27
C THR A 87 9.48 8.27 10.68
N VAL A 88 9.55 7.14 11.39
CA VAL A 88 8.97 5.87 10.91
C VAL A 88 7.46 5.97 10.72
N LEU A 89 6.75 6.59 11.66
CA LEU A 89 5.29 6.80 11.56
C LEU A 89 4.93 7.70 10.37
N VAL A 90 5.66 8.80 10.19
CA VAL A 90 5.45 9.72 9.05
C VAL A 90 5.69 9.01 7.72
N MET A 91 6.79 8.27 7.61
CA MET A 91 7.13 7.52 6.38
C MET A 91 6.08 6.44 6.07
N SER A 92 5.55 5.76 7.09
CA SER A 92 4.46 4.80 6.94
C SER A 92 3.17 5.46 6.43
N PHE A 93 2.78 6.59 7.02
CA PHE A 93 1.56 7.31 6.63
C PHE A 93 1.64 7.82 5.19
N VAL A 94 2.77 8.43 4.81
CA VAL A 94 3.00 8.90 3.44
C VAL A 94 2.90 7.75 2.44
N SER A 95 3.49 6.59 2.76
CA SER A 95 3.44 5.41 1.90
C SER A 95 2.01 4.91 1.68
N LEU A 96 1.18 4.88 2.73
CA LEU A 96 -0.22 4.47 2.62
C LEU A 96 -1.05 5.43 1.76
N VAL A 97 -0.85 6.74 1.90
CA VAL A 97 -1.55 7.75 1.09
C VAL A 97 -1.20 7.59 -0.39
N VAL A 98 0.07 7.34 -0.71
CA VAL A 98 0.51 7.08 -2.09
C VAL A 98 -0.18 5.84 -2.66
N ILE A 99 -0.20 4.72 -1.92
CA ILE A 99 -0.86 3.48 -2.36
C ILE A 99 -2.35 3.71 -2.61
N ILE A 100 -3.05 4.38 -1.68
CA ILE A 100 -4.48 4.68 -1.82
C ILE A 100 -4.74 5.56 -3.04
N SER A 101 -3.91 6.59 -3.27
CA SER A 101 -4.07 7.48 -4.43
C SER A 101 -3.86 6.76 -5.77
N VAL A 102 -2.91 5.81 -5.85
CA VAL A 102 -2.68 5.00 -7.05
C VAL A 102 -3.88 4.07 -7.31
N VAL A 103 -4.37 3.39 -6.26
CA VAL A 103 -5.54 2.51 -6.38
C VAL A 103 -6.79 3.32 -6.76
N ALA A 104 -7.03 4.46 -6.12
CA ALA A 104 -8.15 5.34 -6.44
C ALA A 104 -8.08 5.85 -7.89
N SER A 105 -6.89 6.26 -8.36
CA SER A 105 -6.68 6.68 -9.74
C SER A 105 -6.94 5.55 -10.73
N PHE A 106 -6.50 4.33 -10.42
CA PHE A 106 -6.75 3.16 -11.25
C PHE A 106 -8.24 2.79 -11.31
N LEU A 107 -8.92 2.79 -10.16
CA LEU A 107 -10.37 2.53 -10.06
C LEU A 107 -11.17 3.62 -10.79
N PHE A 108 -10.79 4.89 -10.63
CA PHE A 108 -11.41 6.01 -11.33
C PHE A 108 -11.20 5.88 -12.85
N ALA A 109 -9.98 5.61 -13.31
CA ALA A 109 -9.71 5.39 -14.73
C ALA A 109 -10.48 4.19 -15.28
N ARG A 110 -10.58 3.08 -14.53
CA ARG A 110 -11.36 1.90 -14.92
C ARG A 110 -12.86 2.24 -14.97
N ASN A 111 -13.39 2.90 -13.97
CA ASN A 111 -14.81 3.26 -13.90
C ASN A 111 -15.17 4.26 -15.01
N CYS A 112 -14.32 5.26 -15.25
CA CYS A 112 -14.48 6.18 -16.37
C CYS A 112 -14.42 5.45 -17.72
N ARG A 113 -13.50 4.49 -17.93
CA ARG A 113 -13.49 3.66 -19.14
C ARG A 113 -14.75 2.82 -19.28
N LEU A 114 -15.25 2.22 -18.20
CA LEU A 114 -16.49 1.43 -18.20
C LEU A 114 -17.72 2.29 -18.48
N LEU A 115 -17.83 3.48 -17.87
CA LEU A 115 -18.88 4.46 -18.14
C LEU A 115 -18.82 4.94 -19.59
N ARG A 116 -17.62 5.20 -20.12
CA ARG A 116 -17.44 5.61 -21.53
C ARG A 116 -17.79 4.48 -22.50
N HIS A 117 -17.44 3.23 -22.19
CA HIS A 117 -17.86 2.06 -22.97
C HIS A 117 -19.36 1.76 -22.83
N GLY A 118 -19.98 2.09 -21.70
CA GLY A 118 -21.42 1.95 -21.48
C GLY A 118 -22.27 2.93 -22.33
N VAL A 119 -21.69 4.04 -22.79
CA VAL A 119 -22.36 4.99 -23.69
C VAL A 119 -22.43 4.44 -25.14
N ASP A 120 -21.50 3.56 -25.53
CA ASP A 120 -21.43 2.98 -26.88
C ASP A 120 -21.98 1.54 -26.97
N ASN A 121 -22.52 1.01 -25.87
CA ASN A 121 -23.13 -0.32 -25.78
C ASN A 121 -24.66 -0.26 -25.83
N ARG A 122 -25.25 0.69 -26.57
CA ARG A 122 -26.64 0.49 -26.99
C ARG A 122 -26.61 -0.61 -28.05
N PRO A 123 -27.25 -1.79 -27.83
CA PRO A 123 -27.49 -2.68 -28.96
C PRO A 123 -28.22 -1.85 -30.02
N PRO A 124 -27.91 -2.01 -31.33
CA PRO A 124 -28.61 -1.29 -32.38
C PRO A 124 -30.10 -1.62 -32.28
N TYR A 125 -30.86 -0.75 -31.60
CA TYR A 125 -32.28 -0.94 -31.41
C TYR A 125 -32.94 -0.65 -32.75
N ILE A 126 -33.34 -1.71 -33.44
CA ILE A 126 -34.15 -1.58 -34.64
C ILE A 126 -35.53 -1.09 -34.17
N LYS A 127 -35.84 0.17 -34.52
CA LYS A 127 -37.13 0.78 -34.19
C LYS A 127 -38.26 -0.07 -34.76
N LYS A 128 -39.35 -0.24 -34.01
CA LYS A 128 -40.54 -1.06 -34.38
C LYS A 128 -41.02 -0.82 -35.82
N HIS A 129 -41.05 0.43 -36.27
CA HIS A 129 -41.48 0.79 -37.63
C HIS A 129 -40.59 0.25 -38.75
N VAL A 130 -39.33 -0.11 -38.47
CA VAL A 130 -38.42 -0.74 -39.44
C VAL A 130 -38.74 -2.23 -39.55
N VAL A 131 -39.00 -2.89 -38.41
CA VAL A 131 -39.41 -4.30 -38.37
C VAL A 131 -40.77 -4.50 -39.05
N GLU A 132 -41.68 -3.54 -38.94
CA GLU A 132 -42.99 -3.54 -39.61
C GLU A 132 -42.90 -3.40 -41.13
N LYS A 133 -41.81 -2.83 -41.65
CA LYS A 133 -41.57 -2.67 -43.08
C LYS A 133 -40.81 -3.84 -43.71
N LEU A 134 -40.41 -4.85 -42.92
CA LEU A 134 -39.74 -6.02 -43.47
C LEU A 134 -40.70 -6.83 -44.34
N PRO A 135 -40.23 -7.40 -45.46
CA PRO A 135 -41.06 -8.25 -46.31
C PRO A 135 -41.61 -9.44 -45.51
N SER A 136 -42.91 -9.65 -45.60
CA SER A 136 -43.58 -10.80 -45.00
C SER A 136 -44.05 -11.79 -46.05
N VAL A 137 -43.78 -13.07 -45.85
CA VAL A 137 -44.20 -14.17 -46.73
C VAL A 137 -44.98 -15.19 -45.91
N VAL A 138 -46.01 -15.78 -46.51
CA VAL A 138 -46.77 -16.88 -45.89
C VAL A 138 -46.03 -18.18 -46.15
N TYR A 139 -45.66 -18.88 -45.07
CA TYR A 139 -45.04 -20.19 -45.15
C TYR A 139 -45.99 -21.20 -45.76
N LYS A 140 -45.47 -21.99 -46.71
CA LYS A 140 -46.18 -23.11 -47.33
C LYS A 140 -45.34 -24.35 -47.18
N ALA A 141 -45.84 -25.31 -46.40
CA ALA A 141 -45.15 -26.58 -46.20
C ALA A 141 -44.95 -27.29 -47.56
N PRO A 142 -43.74 -27.82 -47.87
CA PRO A 142 -43.51 -28.59 -49.07
C PRO A 142 -44.36 -29.87 -49.05
N CYS A 143 -45.21 -30.06 -50.07
CA CYS A 143 -45.95 -31.31 -50.23
C CYS A 143 -44.99 -32.43 -50.69
N SER A 144 -44.48 -33.21 -49.74
CA SER A 144 -44.03 -34.61 -49.90
C SER A 144 -43.03 -34.92 -51.03
N SER A 145 -41.73 -34.97 -50.71
CA SER A 145 -40.80 -35.94 -51.32
C SER A 145 -39.49 -36.02 -50.52
N GLY A 146 -39.36 -37.08 -49.72
CA GLY A 146 -38.08 -37.77 -49.44
C GLY A 146 -36.93 -37.05 -48.71
N ASN A 147 -37.04 -35.78 -48.35
CA ASN A 147 -36.02 -35.08 -47.56
C ASN A 147 -36.69 -34.32 -46.41
N ASN A 148 -36.26 -34.57 -45.17
CA ASN A 148 -36.75 -33.87 -43.98
C ASN A 148 -36.28 -32.41 -44.03
N CYS A 149 -37.11 -31.54 -44.59
CA CYS A 149 -36.92 -30.09 -44.56
C CYS A 149 -37.72 -29.53 -43.38
N GLU A 150 -37.29 -29.82 -42.15
CA GLU A 150 -37.84 -29.15 -40.96
C GLU A 150 -37.27 -27.73 -40.91
N GLU A 151 -38.07 -26.77 -41.41
CA GLU A 151 -37.75 -25.35 -41.29
C GLU A 151 -38.30 -24.83 -39.96
N ALA A 152 -37.40 -24.44 -39.06
CA ALA A 152 -37.72 -23.87 -37.75
C ALA A 152 -37.29 -22.42 -37.66
N CYS A 153 -37.92 -21.67 -36.77
CA CYS A 153 -37.55 -20.31 -36.46
C CYS A 153 -36.17 -20.26 -35.81
N ALA A 154 -35.20 -19.59 -36.45
CA ALA A 154 -33.84 -19.45 -35.90
C ALA A 154 -33.75 -18.62 -34.61
N ILE A 155 -34.87 -18.06 -34.14
CA ILE A 155 -34.95 -17.21 -32.93
C ILE A 155 -35.61 -17.97 -31.78
N CYS A 156 -36.81 -18.54 -31.97
CA CYS A 156 -37.52 -19.30 -30.93
C CYS A 156 -37.34 -20.82 -31.03
N LEU A 157 -36.73 -21.31 -32.11
CA LEU A 157 -36.47 -22.73 -32.38
C LEU A 157 -37.74 -23.60 -32.53
N GLU A 158 -38.89 -22.97 -32.79
CA GLU A 158 -40.17 -23.65 -33.05
C GLU A 158 -40.31 -23.92 -34.56
N ASP A 159 -40.94 -25.05 -34.90
CA ASP A 159 -41.22 -25.44 -36.29
C ASP A 159 -42.26 -24.53 -36.94
N TYR A 160 -42.14 -24.27 -38.24
CA TYR A 160 -43.15 -23.48 -38.97
C TYR A 160 -44.38 -24.29 -39.35
N ASP A 161 -45.56 -23.72 -39.11
CA ASP A 161 -46.84 -24.27 -39.52
C ASP A 161 -47.30 -23.66 -40.85
N ASN A 162 -48.00 -24.47 -41.66
CA ASN A 162 -48.54 -24.02 -42.94
C ASN A 162 -49.53 -22.85 -42.74
N GLY A 163 -49.21 -21.68 -43.31
CA GLY A 163 -49.97 -20.45 -43.09
C GLY A 163 -49.28 -19.42 -42.19
N ASP A 164 -48.14 -19.75 -41.59
CA ASP A 164 -47.38 -18.81 -40.75
C ASP A 164 -46.88 -17.60 -41.53
N MET A 165 -46.97 -16.43 -40.91
CA MET A 165 -46.47 -15.18 -41.49
C MET A 165 -45.02 -14.93 -41.07
N LEU A 166 -44.09 -15.21 -41.97
CA LEU A 166 -42.66 -15.06 -41.72
C LEU A 166 -42.17 -13.69 -42.18
N ARG A 167 -41.35 -13.01 -41.36
CA ARG A 167 -40.65 -11.78 -41.75
C ARG A 167 -39.22 -12.08 -42.16
N LEU A 168 -38.86 -11.68 -43.37
CA LEU A 168 -37.53 -11.92 -43.92
C LEU A 168 -36.54 -10.88 -43.40
N LEU A 169 -35.49 -11.36 -42.73
CA LEU A 169 -34.37 -10.52 -42.31
C LEU A 169 -33.45 -10.21 -43.51
N PRO A 170 -32.93 -8.99 -43.63
CA PRO A 170 -32.12 -8.56 -44.78
C PRO A 170 -30.69 -9.15 -44.78
N CYS A 171 -30.25 -9.76 -43.67
CA CYS A 171 -28.97 -10.42 -43.59
C CYS A 171 -29.04 -11.76 -44.32
N LYS A 172 -28.37 -11.86 -45.48
CA LYS A 172 -28.32 -13.06 -46.35
C LYS A 172 -27.49 -14.20 -45.73
N HIS A 173 -27.71 -14.51 -44.46
CA HIS A 173 -26.97 -15.52 -43.70
C HIS A 173 -27.67 -16.88 -43.65
N GLY A 174 -28.79 -17.04 -44.38
CA GLY A 174 -29.41 -18.33 -44.67
C GLY A 174 -28.90 -18.90 -45.99
N LYS A 175 -28.77 -20.23 -46.07
CA LYS A 175 -28.34 -21.00 -47.27
C LYS A 175 -29.01 -20.43 -48.52
N SER A 176 -28.23 -19.88 -49.44
CA SER A 176 -28.66 -19.61 -50.81
C SER A 176 -28.99 -20.95 -51.47
N MET A 177 -30.27 -21.21 -51.66
CA MET A 177 -30.76 -22.14 -52.68
C MET A 177 -31.04 -21.36 -53.96
#